data_AF-A0A1V5MUG6-F1
#
_entry.id   AF-A0A1V5MUG6-F1
#
_cell.length_a   1.000
_cell.length_b   1.000
_cell.length_c   1.000
_cell.angle_alpha   90.00
_cell.angle_beta   90.00
_cell.angle_gamma   90.00
#
_symmetry.space_group_name_H-M   'P 1'
#
loop_
_entity.id
_entity.type
_entity.pdbx_description
1 polymer ?
#
loop_
_entity_poly.entity_id
_entity_poly.type
_entity_poly.pdbx_seq_one_letter_code
_entity_poly.pdbx_strand_id
1 'polypeptide(L)' 'MVMTIDADQIVSEIAGMDRPSLKQAILHFRGRFKLDFTDEFLDRQSVDQLRHILLAAKIQHGNRSSH' A
#
# COMPACT_ATOMS: atom_id res chain seq x y z
N MET A 1 0.81 -5.29 24.82
CA MET A 1 -0.35 -5.47 23.93
C MET A 1 0.15 -5.19 22.53
N VAL A 2 0.40 -6.25 21.74
CA VAL A 2 0.83 -6.07 20.33
C VAL A 2 -0.33 -5.36 19.63
N MET A 3 -0.10 -4.14 19.17
CA MET A 3 -1.06 -3.43 18.33
C MET A 3 -1.11 -4.16 17.00
N THR A 4 -2.03 -5.10 16.88
CA THR A 4 -2.50 -5.55 15.58
C THR A 4 -3.22 -4.34 14.98
N ILE A 5 -2.50 -3.46 14.30
CA ILE A 5 -3.07 -2.86 13.09
C ILE A 5 -3.72 -4.04 12.37
N ASP A 6 -4.99 -3.96 12.00
CA ASP A 6 -5.76 -5.01 11.34
C ASP A 6 -5.09 -5.44 10.03
N ALA A 7 -3.93 -6.10 10.13
CA ALA A 7 -3.07 -6.48 9.04
C ALA A 7 -3.82 -7.45 8.14
N ASP A 8 -4.71 -8.25 8.74
CA ASP A 8 -5.63 -9.13 8.05
C ASP A 8 -6.63 -8.36 7.17
N GLN A 9 -7.20 -7.24 7.66
CA GLN A 9 -8.08 -6.39 6.85
C GLN A 9 -7.32 -5.69 5.73
N ILE A 10 -6.11 -5.18 6.01
CA ILE A 10 -5.27 -4.52 5.00
C ILE A 10 -4.85 -5.53 3.92
N VAL A 11 -4.44 -6.73 4.31
CA VAL A 11 -4.04 -7.79 3.38
C VAL A 11 -5.24 -8.25 2.55
N SER A 12 -6.41 -8.44 3.17
CA SER A 12 -7.64 -8.82 2.46
C SER A 12 -8.08 -7.76 1.46
N GLU A 13 -8.02 -6.47 1.83
CA GLU A 13 -8.28 -5.35 0.91
C GLU A 13 -7.35 -5.40 -0.30
N ILE A 14 -6.03 -5.48 -0.07
CA ILE A 14 -5.02 -5.50 -1.13
C ILE A 14 -5.14 -6.75 -2.01
N ALA A 15 -5.47 -7.91 -1.43
CA ALA A 15 -5.63 -9.16 -2.16
C ALA A 15 -6.80 -9.10 -3.17
N GLY A 16 -7.88 -8.40 -2.81
CA GLY A 16 -9.04 -8.18 -3.67
C GLY A 16 -8.85 -7.14 -4.78
N MET A 17 -7.71 -6.45 -4.82
CA MET A 17 -7.46 -5.41 -5.81
C MET A 17 -6.83 -5.94 -7.10
N ASP A 18 -7.38 -5.48 -8.22
CA ASP A 18 -6.79 -5.61 -9.54
C ASP A 18 -5.65 -4.61 -9.76
N ARG A 19 -4.82 -4.89 -10.77
CA ARG A 19 -3.67 -4.07 -11.13
C ARG A 19 -3.95 -2.56 -11.27
N PRO A 20 -5.00 -2.11 -11.99
CA PRO A 20 -5.30 -0.69 -12.11
C PRO A 20 -5.63 -0.05 -10.76
N SER A 21 -6.40 -0.76 -9.92
CA SER A 21 -6.77 -0.32 -8.58
C SER A 21 -5.54 -0.17 -7.68
N LEU A 22 -4.60 -1.13 -7.75
CA LEU A 22 -3.33 -1.06 -7.03
C LEU A 22 -2.51 0.16 -7.45
N LYS A 23 -2.36 0.39 -8.76
CA LYS A 23 -1.65 1.57 -9.29
C LYS A 23 -2.27 2.87 -8.77
N GLN A 24 -3.59 3.00 -8.88
CA GLN A 24 -4.33 4.19 -8.43
C GLN A 24 -4.16 4.42 -6.93
N ALA A 25 -4.25 3.37 -6.11
CA ALA A 25 -4.06 3.48 -4.67
C ALA A 25 -2.63 3.89 -4.30
N ILE A 26 -1.62 3.43 -5.04
CA ILE A 26 -0.22 3.82 -4.84
C ILE A 26 0.01 5.28 -5.26
N LEU A 27 -0.47 5.69 -6.44
CA LEU A 27 -0.31 7.06 -6.97
C LEU A 27 -1.04 8.11 -6.13
N HIS A 28 -2.20 7.76 -5.57
CA HIS A 28 -3.03 8.63 -4.76
C HIS A 28 -2.88 8.35 -3.26
N PHE A 29 -1.84 7.65 -2.84
CA PHE A 29 -1.61 7.31 -1.44
C PHE A 29 -1.44 8.57 -0.59
N ARG A 30 -2.42 8.83 0.30
CA ARG A 30 -2.41 9.97 1.23
C ARG A 30 -1.69 9.62 2.52
N GLY A 31 -0.41 9.28 2.41
CA GLY A 31 0.47 9.04 3.55
C GLY A 31 1.12 10.31 4.08
N ARG A 32 1.76 10.21 5.25
CA ARG A 32 2.63 11.28 5.79
C ARG A 32 3.89 11.49 4.94
N PHE A 33 4.22 10.53 4.08
CA PHE A 33 5.26 10.62 3.06
C PHE A 33 4.63 10.40 1.69
N LYS A 34 5.09 11.17 0.69
CA LYS A 34 4.66 11.03 -0.69
C LYS A 34 5.31 9.77 -1.28
N LEU A 35 4.50 8.90 -1.88
CA LEU A 35 5.02 7.85 -2.75
C LEU A 35 5.38 8.51 -4.09
N ASP A 36 6.66 8.74 -4.33
CA ASP A 36 7.15 9.38 -5.57
C ASP A 36 7.36 8.34 -6.69
N PHE A 37 6.35 7.48 -6.89
CA PHE A 37 6.36 6.52 -7.99
C PHE A 37 5.72 7.12 -9.23
N THR A 38 6.32 6.86 -10.39
CA THR A 38 5.74 7.23 -11.69
C THR A 38 4.83 6.14 -12.22
N ASP A 39 3.87 6.50 -13.08
CA ASP A 39 3.00 5.53 -13.72
C ASP A 39 3.81 4.48 -14.51
N GLU A 40 4.83 4.92 -15.25
CA GLU A 40 5.76 4.06 -15.99
C GLU A 40 6.51 3.07 -15.10
N PHE A 41 6.92 3.48 -13.90
CA PHE A 41 7.57 2.59 -12.95
C PHE A 41 6.61 1.50 -12.48
N LEU A 42 5.37 1.88 -12.13
CA LEU A 42 4.34 0.95 -11.68
C LEU A 42 3.90 0.00 -12.79
N ASP A 43 3.92 0.47 -14.05
CA ASP A 43 3.60 -0.36 -15.21
C ASP A 43 4.61 -1.47 -15.49
N ARG A 44 5.83 -1.36 -14.97
CA ARG A 44 6.85 -2.42 -15.09
C ARG A 44 6.79 -3.41 -13.93
N GLN A 45 6.03 -3.10 -12.88
CA GLN A 45 5.90 -3.99 -11.73
C GLN A 45 4.87 -5.09 -11.98
N SER A 46 5.16 -6.27 -11.43
CA SER A 46 4.19 -7.35 -11.33
C SER A 46 3.07 -6.96 -10.35
N VAL A 47 1.91 -7.60 -10.48
CA VAL A 47 0.79 -7.38 -9.54
C VAL A 47 1.22 -7.66 -8.10
N ASP A 48 2.02 -8.71 -7.90
CA ASP A 48 2.58 -9.05 -6.59
C ASP A 48 3.45 -7.93 -6.01
N GLN A 49 4.36 -7.36 -6.80
CA GLN A 49 5.17 -6.20 -6.40
C GLN A 49 4.31 -4.99 -6.01
N LEU A 50 3.26 -4.69 -6.79
CA LEU A 50 2.34 -3.60 -6.49
C LEU A 50 1.62 -3.82 -5.14
N ARG A 51 1.20 -5.06 -4.84
CA ARG A 51 0.60 -5.41 -3.55
C ARG A 51 1.58 -5.19 -2.40
N HIS A 52 2.83 -5.63 -2.55
CA HIS A 52 3.88 -5.43 -1.55
C HIS A 52 4.19 -3.95 -1.31
N ILE A 53 4.29 -3.14 -2.37
CA ILE A 53 4.52 -1.69 -2.25
C ILE A 53 3.40 -1.02 -1.46
N LEU A 54 2.14 -1.31 -1.80
CA LEU A 54 0.98 -0.73 -1.13
C LEU A 54 0.86 -1.20 0.33
N LEU A 55 1.15 -2.48 0.61
CA LEU A 55 1.16 -3.05 1.95
C LEU A 55 2.21 -2.37 2.83
N ALA A 56 3.45 -2.25 2.34
CA ALA A 56 4.54 -1.59 3.05
C ALA A 56 4.18 -0.13 3.37
N ALA A 57 3.60 0.59 2.41
CA ALA A 57 3.16 1.97 2.59
C ALA A 57 2.10 2.10 3.70
N LYS A 58 1.07 1.23 3.70
CA LYS A 58 0.02 1.22 4.72
C LYS A 58 0.55 0.84 6.12
N ILE A 59 1.40 -0.18 6.23
CA ILE A 59 2.01 -0.58 7.52
C ILE A 59 2.87 0.55 8.08
N GLN A 60 3.72 1.17 7.25
CA GLN A 60 4.58 2.27 7.69
C GLN A 60 3.78 3.49 8.15
N HIS A 61 2.62 3.74 7.54
CA HIS A 61 1.70 4.78 7.98
C HIS A 61 1.05 4.44 9.33
N GLY A 62 0.44 3.26 9.45
CA GLY A 62 -0.28 2.83 10.66
C GLY A 62 0.61 2.74 11.90
N ASN A 63 1.86 2.32 11.75
CA ASN A 63 2.82 2.18 12.86
C ASN A 63 3.24 3.51 13.52
N ARG A 64 2.92 4.67 12.93
CA ARG A 64 3.38 6.00 13.41
C ARG A 64 2.27 6.97 13.81
N SER A 65 1.01 6.59 13.67
CA SER A 65 -0.17 7.36 14.14
C SER A 65 -0.49 7.16 15.63
N SER A 66 0.27 6.32 16.34
CA SER A 66 0.09 6.02 17.77
C SER A 66 1.02 6.83 18.68
N HIS A 67 1.32 8.09 18.34
CA HIS A 67 2.17 8.96 19.16
C HIS A 67 1.65 10.39 19.24
#